data_AF-A0A536AK86-F1
#
_entry.id   AF-A0A536AK86-F1
#
_cell.length_a   1.000
_cell.length_b   1.000
_cell.length_c   1.000
_cell.angle_alpha   90.00
_cell.angle_beta   90.00
_cell.angle_gamma   90.00
#
_symmetry.space_group_name_H-M   'P 1'
#
loop_
_entity.id
_entity.type
_entity.pdbx_description
1 polymer ?
#
loop_
_entity_poly.entity_id
_entity_poly.type
_entity_poly.pdbx_seq_one_letter_code
_entity_poly.pdbx_strand_id
1 'polypeptide(L)'
;MTVLVLMDGSDASRQTLTLARSFGEPRSISFDAVQPFAPDALASTVVQAADSVGATAVFAAGTERGNEVMARVAARMGLPFAANCIAATPGDPVTVTRLRWGGSLLEEARLLSPRPLITVAPHTVPADGRSLPAPVDVKQPDQRDLLVHVSEHIQPSNGGISLAEAKVIVSGGRGVGSKEGFMIIEELAGLLGAAVGCSRAVTSAGWRPHSDQVGQTGTKVAPEVYIACGISGATQHMAGLKGARRIL
;
A
#
# COMPACT_ATOMS: atom_id res chain seq x y z
N MET A 1 5.34 -20.02 16.48
CA MET A 1 5.98 -18.69 16.54
C MET A 1 4.90 -17.65 16.26
N THR A 2 4.85 -16.55 17.01
CA THR A 2 3.86 -15.49 16.81
C THR A 2 4.37 -14.48 15.80
N VAL A 3 3.52 -13.99 14.88
CA VAL A 3 3.87 -12.89 13.98
C VAL A 3 2.88 -11.75 14.15
N LEU A 4 3.36 -10.51 14.08
CA LEU A 4 2.49 -9.34 14.19
C LEU A 4 2.22 -8.75 12.80
N VAL A 5 0.98 -8.41 12.52
CA VAL A 5 0.55 -7.82 11.23
C VAL A 5 -0.20 -6.53 11.48
N LEU A 6 0.25 -5.42 10.88
CA LEU A 6 -0.50 -4.17 10.84
C LEU A 6 -1.61 -4.29 9.80
N MET A 7 -2.85 -3.99 10.18
CA MET A 7 -4.03 -4.16 9.33
C MET A 7 -4.92 -2.92 9.33
N ASP A 8 -5.50 -2.61 8.18
CA ASP A 8 -6.46 -1.52 7.95
C ASP A 8 -7.76 -2.02 7.26
N GLY A 9 -7.97 -3.34 7.24
CA GLY A 9 -9.12 -3.97 6.57
C GLY A 9 -9.03 -4.01 5.04
N SER A 10 -8.06 -3.33 4.43
CA SER A 10 -7.88 -3.29 2.97
C SER A 10 -7.46 -4.64 2.39
N ASP A 11 -7.64 -4.80 1.08
CA ASP A 11 -7.14 -5.97 0.36
C ASP A 11 -5.61 -6.11 0.51
N ALA A 12 -4.86 -5.00 0.47
CA ALA A 12 -3.41 -5.03 0.64
C ALA A 12 -2.98 -5.59 2.01
N SER A 13 -3.72 -5.29 3.08
CA SER A 13 -3.53 -5.90 4.40
C SER A 13 -3.83 -7.40 4.39
N ARG A 14 -4.83 -7.86 3.64
CA ARG A 14 -5.15 -9.29 3.47
C ARG A 14 -4.08 -10.04 2.67
N GLN A 15 -3.55 -9.44 1.62
CA GLN A 15 -2.43 -9.99 0.84
C GLN A 15 -1.17 -10.12 1.70
N THR A 16 -0.92 -9.13 2.55
CA THR A 16 0.18 -9.14 3.53
C THR A 16 0.03 -10.32 4.51
N LEU A 17 -1.19 -10.52 5.02
CA LEU A 17 -1.51 -11.62 5.93
C LEU A 17 -1.23 -12.99 5.33
N THR A 18 -1.50 -13.19 4.03
CA THR A 18 -1.15 -14.44 3.31
C THR A 18 0.34 -14.77 3.49
N LEU A 19 1.22 -13.79 3.32
CA LEU A 19 2.66 -14.01 3.46
C LEU A 19 3.09 -14.15 4.92
N ALA A 20 2.53 -13.32 5.83
CA ALA A 20 2.87 -13.37 7.25
C ALA A 20 2.61 -14.76 7.87
N ARG A 21 1.57 -15.47 7.42
CA ARG A 21 1.23 -16.82 7.91
C ARG A 21 2.30 -17.88 7.69
N SER A 22 3.20 -17.72 6.71
CA SER A 22 4.30 -18.67 6.55
C SER A 22 5.33 -18.55 7.67
N PHE A 23 5.37 -17.43 8.38
CA PHE A 23 6.30 -17.14 9.48
C PHE A 23 5.77 -17.54 10.86
N GLY A 24 4.47 -17.85 10.98
CA GLY A 24 3.87 -18.24 12.25
C GLY A 24 2.39 -17.89 12.38
N GLU A 25 1.90 -17.97 13.62
CA GLU A 25 0.51 -17.65 13.95
C GLU A 25 0.33 -16.12 14.02
N PRO A 26 -0.50 -15.51 13.16
CA PRO A 26 -0.64 -14.07 13.11
C PRO A 26 -1.49 -13.51 14.25
N ARG A 27 -1.06 -12.36 14.76
CA ARG A 27 -1.84 -11.43 15.59
C ARG A 27 -1.90 -10.09 14.87
N SER A 28 -2.99 -9.34 15.06
CA SER A 28 -3.18 -8.05 14.38
C SER A 28 -3.01 -6.85 15.32
N ILE A 29 -2.54 -5.76 14.73
CA ILE A 29 -2.69 -4.41 15.27
C ILE A 29 -3.37 -3.55 14.20
N SER A 30 -4.37 -2.76 14.57
CA SER A 30 -5.03 -1.87 13.63
C SER A 30 -4.16 -0.65 13.32
N PHE A 31 -4.17 -0.17 12.07
CA PHE A 31 -3.64 1.16 11.74
C PHE A 31 -4.36 2.30 12.47
N ASP A 32 -5.56 2.03 12.98
CA ASP A 32 -6.37 2.97 13.76
C ASP A 32 -6.24 2.75 15.28
N ALA A 33 -5.28 1.93 15.71
CA ALA A 33 -4.93 1.78 17.12
C ALA A 33 -4.48 3.11 17.78
N VAL A 34 -4.04 4.07 16.96
CA VAL A 34 -3.70 5.43 17.37
C VAL A 34 -4.48 6.41 16.48
N GLN A 35 -5.29 7.27 17.11
CA GLN A 35 -6.10 8.28 16.46
C GLN A 35 -5.95 9.64 17.17
N PRO A 36 -5.77 10.77 16.45
CA PRO A 36 -5.57 10.85 15.00
C PRO A 36 -4.28 10.15 14.54
N PHE A 37 -4.14 9.87 13.24
CA PHE A 37 -2.95 9.18 12.73
C PHE A 37 -1.68 9.93 13.12
N ALA A 38 -0.85 9.27 13.93
CA ALA A 38 0.42 9.76 14.41
C ALA A 38 1.46 8.65 14.18
N PRO A 39 2.33 8.76 13.16
CA PRO A 39 3.12 7.64 12.69
C PRO A 39 4.18 7.18 13.70
N ASP A 40 4.74 8.11 14.48
CA ASP A 40 5.69 7.79 15.56
C ASP A 40 5.01 7.06 16.73
N ALA A 41 3.82 7.52 17.14
CA ALA A 41 3.02 6.86 18.16
C ALA A 41 2.54 5.47 17.74
N LEU A 42 2.10 5.31 16.49
CA LEU A 42 1.72 3.99 15.97
C LEU A 42 2.94 3.06 15.90
N ALA A 43 4.09 3.54 15.45
CA ALA A 43 5.33 2.75 15.44
C ALA A 43 5.75 2.31 16.86
N SER A 44 5.68 3.21 17.83
CA SER A 44 5.92 2.90 19.26
C SER A 44 4.98 1.81 19.76
N THR A 45 3.70 1.93 19.41
CA THR A 45 2.66 0.95 19.77
C THR A 45 2.92 -0.42 19.14
N VAL A 46 3.35 -0.47 17.88
CA VAL A 46 3.73 -1.71 17.19
C VAL A 46 4.91 -2.40 17.88
N VAL A 47 5.94 -1.66 18.28
CA VAL A 47 7.10 -2.22 19.00
C VAL A 47 6.66 -2.84 20.32
N GLN A 48 5.87 -2.10 21.11
CA GLN A 48 5.34 -2.60 22.38
C GLN A 48 4.47 -3.84 22.20
N ALA A 49 3.59 -3.84 21.20
CA ALA A 49 2.75 -4.98 20.86
C ALA A 49 3.61 -6.20 20.47
N ALA A 50 4.60 -6.01 19.60
CA ALA A 50 5.51 -7.06 19.15
C ALA A 50 6.26 -7.69 20.33
N ASP A 51 6.74 -6.89 21.28
CA ASP A 51 7.41 -7.40 22.48
C ASP A 51 6.45 -8.13 23.42
N SER A 52 5.23 -7.60 23.62
CA SER A 52 4.24 -8.19 24.53
C SER A 52 3.78 -9.59 24.12
N VAL A 53 3.72 -9.87 22.82
CA VAL A 53 3.30 -11.18 22.28
C VAL A 53 4.47 -12.05 21.84
N GLY A 54 5.71 -11.59 22.07
CA GLY A 54 6.92 -12.28 21.62
C GLY A 54 6.96 -12.50 20.12
N ALA A 55 6.55 -11.52 19.33
CA ALA A 55 6.49 -11.63 17.88
C ALA A 55 7.88 -11.87 17.29
N THR A 56 8.02 -12.90 16.47
CA THR A 56 9.28 -13.26 15.81
C THR A 56 9.44 -12.55 14.46
N ALA A 57 8.37 -11.96 13.91
CA ALA A 57 8.39 -11.12 12.72
C ALA A 57 7.26 -10.10 12.75
N VAL A 58 7.41 -9.00 12.01
CA VAL A 58 6.39 -7.94 11.87
C VAL A 58 6.16 -7.63 10.39
N PHE A 59 4.89 -7.63 9.99
CA PHE A 59 4.45 -7.39 8.61
C PHE A 59 3.49 -6.21 8.52
N ALA A 60 3.53 -5.50 7.40
CA ALA A 60 2.51 -4.54 7.00
C ALA A 60 2.35 -4.50 5.48
N ALA A 61 1.25 -3.93 4.99
CA ALA A 61 1.13 -3.63 3.57
C ALA A 61 2.14 -2.55 3.14
N GLY A 62 2.73 -2.69 1.96
CA GLY A 62 3.67 -1.73 1.36
C GLY A 62 2.97 -0.48 0.79
N THR A 63 1.94 0.00 1.50
CA THR A 63 1.28 1.29 1.23
C THR A 63 2.15 2.45 1.71
N GLU A 64 1.72 3.69 1.47
CA GLU A 64 2.41 4.87 2.01
C GLU A 64 2.48 4.83 3.53
N ARG A 65 1.33 4.67 4.20
CA ARG A 65 1.24 4.54 5.67
C ARG A 65 2.02 3.32 6.18
N GLY A 66 1.92 2.17 5.51
CA GLY A 66 2.58 0.97 5.98
C GLY A 66 4.10 1.03 5.87
N ASN A 67 4.65 1.55 4.77
CA ASN A 67 6.09 1.77 4.65
C ASN A 67 6.58 2.86 5.62
N GLU A 68 5.81 3.93 5.82
CA GLU A 68 6.16 4.99 6.78
C GLU A 68 6.26 4.44 8.21
N VAL A 69 5.22 3.74 8.68
CA VAL A 69 5.18 3.19 10.03
C VAL A 69 6.26 2.13 10.22
N MET A 70 6.43 1.22 9.26
CA MET A 70 7.44 0.15 9.37
C MET A 70 8.88 0.68 9.33
N ALA A 71 9.15 1.77 8.61
CA ALA A 71 10.46 2.42 8.66
C ALA A 71 10.76 2.98 10.06
N ARG A 72 9.75 3.54 10.74
CA ARG A 72 9.88 4.03 12.12
C ARG A 72 10.03 2.89 13.12
N VAL A 73 9.30 1.79 12.95
CA VAL A 73 9.48 0.57 13.75
C VAL A 73 10.92 0.07 13.61
N ALA A 74 11.44 -0.01 12.39
CA ALA A 74 12.81 -0.42 12.12
C ALA A 74 13.84 0.48 12.80
N ALA A 75 13.65 1.81 12.70
CA ALA A 75 14.53 2.78 13.35
C ALA A 75 14.50 2.66 14.89
N ARG A 76 13.31 2.49 15.50
CA ARG A 76 13.16 2.31 16.95
C ARG A 76 13.79 1.01 17.46
N MET A 77 13.69 -0.05 16.67
CA MET A 77 14.25 -1.36 17.02
C MET A 77 15.73 -1.51 16.67
N GLY A 78 16.29 -0.64 15.82
CA GLY A 78 17.65 -0.80 15.28
C GLY A 78 17.79 -2.03 14.37
N LEU A 79 16.73 -2.41 13.65
CA LEU A 79 16.68 -3.64 12.83
C LEU A 79 16.55 -3.32 11.33
N PRO A 80 17.07 -4.19 10.44
CA PRO A 80 16.91 -3.99 9.01
C PRO A 80 15.47 -4.23 8.55
N PHE A 81 15.06 -3.50 7.52
CA PHE A 81 13.71 -3.48 6.97
C PHE A 81 13.71 -3.85 5.48
N ALA A 82 12.93 -4.88 5.11
CA ALA A 82 12.70 -5.27 3.73
C ALA A 82 11.37 -4.71 3.21
N ALA A 83 11.46 -3.61 2.45
CA ALA A 83 10.29 -2.97 1.87
C ALA A 83 9.86 -3.61 0.54
N ASN A 84 8.54 -3.66 0.28
CA ASN A 84 7.91 -4.05 -0.98
C ASN A 84 8.30 -5.47 -1.46
N CYS A 85 8.24 -6.44 -0.55
CA CYS A 85 8.42 -7.85 -0.84
C CYS A 85 7.22 -8.42 -1.61
N ILE A 86 7.47 -9.33 -2.55
CA ILE A 86 6.47 -10.13 -3.26
C ILE A 86 6.50 -11.60 -2.85
N ALA A 87 7.60 -12.01 -2.23
CA ALA A 87 7.79 -13.32 -1.62
C ALA A 87 8.72 -13.17 -0.42
N ALA A 88 8.53 -14.04 0.57
CA ALA A 88 9.38 -14.17 1.73
C ALA A 88 9.32 -15.61 2.24
N THR A 89 10.49 -16.19 2.44
CA THR A 89 10.66 -17.57 2.92
C THR A 89 11.32 -17.51 4.30
N PRO A 90 10.65 -18.02 5.36
CA PRO A 90 11.23 -18.12 6.68
C PRO A 90 12.54 -18.92 6.66
N GLY A 91 13.49 -18.52 7.50
CA GLY A 91 14.81 -19.13 7.61
C GLY A 91 15.71 -18.24 8.46
N ASP A 92 16.94 -18.70 8.71
CA ASP A 92 17.96 -17.89 9.35
C ASP A 92 19.21 -17.83 8.45
N PRO A 93 19.41 -16.75 7.67
CA PRO A 93 18.50 -15.60 7.49
C PRO A 93 17.26 -15.91 6.65
N VAL A 94 16.27 -15.02 6.75
CA VAL A 94 15.09 -14.99 5.89
C VAL A 94 15.49 -14.63 4.46
N THR A 95 14.90 -15.29 3.47
CA THR A 95 15.04 -14.89 2.05
C THR A 95 13.82 -14.11 1.63
N VAL A 96 14.02 -12.96 0.98
CA VAL A 96 12.94 -12.12 0.43
C VAL A 96 13.16 -11.86 -1.05
N THR A 97 12.08 -11.77 -1.81
CA THR A 97 12.09 -11.24 -3.18
C THR A 97 11.36 -9.91 -3.18
N ARG A 98 11.98 -8.85 -3.69
CA ARG A 98 11.51 -7.46 -3.59
C ARG A 98 11.35 -6.80 -4.94
N LEU A 99 10.35 -5.92 -5.06
CA LEU A 99 10.25 -5.01 -6.19
C LEU A 99 11.22 -3.84 -6.02
N ARG A 100 12.13 -3.69 -6.98
CA ARG A 100 13.05 -2.55 -7.08
C ARG A 100 12.84 -1.79 -8.39
N TRP A 101 13.29 -0.53 -8.42
CA TRP A 101 13.21 0.34 -9.60
C TRP A 101 11.80 0.45 -10.23
N GLY A 102 10.76 0.64 -9.41
CA GLY A 102 9.38 0.67 -9.92
C GLY A 102 8.89 -0.69 -10.42
N GLY A 103 9.44 -1.76 -9.87
CA GLY A 103 9.11 -3.15 -10.21
C GLY A 103 9.69 -3.61 -11.55
N SER A 104 10.72 -2.94 -12.09
CA SER A 104 11.46 -3.46 -13.26
C SER A 104 12.55 -4.45 -12.89
N LEU A 105 12.92 -4.49 -11.60
CA LEU A 105 13.89 -5.42 -11.04
C LEU A 105 13.24 -6.22 -9.92
N LEU A 106 13.41 -7.54 -9.96
CA LEU A 106 13.18 -8.43 -8.84
C LEU A 106 14.52 -8.67 -8.15
N GLU A 107 14.62 -8.25 -6.89
CA GLU A 107 15.81 -8.44 -6.06
C GLU A 107 15.54 -9.60 -5.10
N GLU A 108 16.31 -10.68 -5.20
CA GLU A 108 16.40 -11.68 -4.15
C GLU A 108 17.46 -11.23 -3.14
N ALA A 109 17.10 -11.18 -1.86
CA ALA A 109 17.98 -10.73 -0.79
C ALA A 109 17.83 -11.59 0.47
N ARG A 110 18.90 -11.68 1.26
CA ARG A 110 18.90 -12.30 2.59
C ARG A 110 18.74 -11.23 3.65
N LEU A 111 17.66 -11.31 4.44
CA LEU A 111 17.36 -10.39 5.53
C LEU A 111 17.92 -10.95 6.85
N LEU A 112 19.08 -10.43 7.24
CA LEU A 112 19.76 -10.75 8.49
C LEU A 112 19.11 -9.96 9.63
N SER A 113 18.07 -10.51 10.26
CA SER A 113 17.38 -9.87 11.38
C SER A 113 16.92 -10.90 12.41
N PRO A 114 17.13 -10.67 13.72
CA PRO A 114 16.51 -11.47 14.77
C PRO A 114 14.98 -11.34 14.80
N ARG A 115 14.42 -10.26 14.24
CA ARG A 115 12.99 -10.07 14.04
C ARG A 115 12.75 -9.45 12.65
N PRO A 116 12.44 -10.24 11.62
CA PRO A 116 12.20 -9.73 10.27
C PRO A 116 11.10 -8.67 10.25
N LEU A 117 11.42 -7.51 9.69
CA LEU A 117 10.49 -6.42 9.43
C LEU A 117 10.26 -6.34 7.93
N ILE A 118 9.02 -6.59 7.49
CA ILE A 118 8.71 -6.79 6.07
C ILE A 118 7.46 -5.99 5.70
N THR A 119 7.50 -5.27 4.58
CA THR A 119 6.26 -4.84 3.91
C THR A 119 6.02 -5.61 2.64
N VAL A 120 4.76 -5.93 2.37
CA VAL A 120 4.35 -6.68 1.17
C VAL A 120 3.85 -5.72 0.10
N ALA A 121 4.41 -5.77 -1.09
CA ALA A 121 4.00 -4.91 -2.19
C ALA A 121 2.51 -5.15 -2.53
N PRO A 122 1.66 -4.12 -2.55
CA PRO A 122 0.25 -4.29 -2.91
C PRO A 122 0.09 -4.91 -4.31
N HIS A 123 -0.93 -5.75 -4.45
CA HIS A 123 -1.34 -6.43 -5.68
C HIS A 123 -0.34 -7.46 -6.24
N THR A 124 0.57 -7.97 -5.40
CA THR A 124 1.59 -8.96 -5.82
C THR A 124 1.38 -10.35 -5.25
N VAL A 125 0.61 -10.46 -4.16
CA VAL A 125 0.28 -11.71 -3.49
C VAL A 125 -1.24 -11.81 -3.42
N PRO A 126 -1.86 -12.95 -3.73
CA PRO A 126 -3.30 -13.11 -3.57
C PRO A 126 -3.68 -13.21 -2.08
N ALA A 127 -4.83 -12.64 -1.70
CA ALA A 127 -5.43 -12.91 -0.40
C ALA A 127 -5.91 -14.37 -0.35
N ASP A 128 -5.60 -15.10 0.73
CA ASP A 128 -5.94 -16.52 0.87
C ASP A 128 -7.37 -16.80 1.36
N GLY A 129 -8.17 -15.75 1.59
CA GLY A 129 -9.57 -15.85 2.01
C GLY A 129 -9.81 -16.35 3.44
N ARG A 130 -8.77 -16.62 4.23
CA ARG A 130 -8.91 -17.11 5.60
C ARG A 130 -9.27 -15.97 6.57
N SER A 131 -9.71 -16.34 7.77
CA SER A 131 -10.15 -15.42 8.83
C SER A 131 -9.08 -14.39 9.21
N LEU A 132 -9.51 -13.23 9.71
CA LEU A 132 -8.59 -12.23 10.24
C LEU A 132 -7.99 -12.72 11.58
N PRO A 133 -6.71 -12.40 11.88
CA PRO A 133 -6.07 -12.75 13.14
C PRO A 133 -6.66 -11.98 14.32
N ALA A 134 -6.54 -12.55 15.52
CA ALA A 134 -6.99 -11.91 16.75
C ALA A 134 -6.17 -10.64 17.04
N PRO A 135 -6.83 -9.53 17.45
CA PRO A 135 -6.14 -8.29 17.78
C PRO A 135 -5.23 -8.45 19.01
N VAL A 136 -4.24 -7.59 19.12
CA VAL A 136 -3.39 -7.42 20.30
C VAL A 136 -3.85 -6.19 21.06
N ASP A 137 -3.93 -6.31 22.39
CA ASP A 137 -4.20 -5.16 23.24
C ASP A 137 -3.01 -4.21 23.22
N VAL A 138 -3.29 -2.95 22.91
CA VAL A 138 -2.28 -1.90 22.79
C VAL A 138 -2.35 -0.97 24.00
N LYS A 139 -1.18 -0.54 24.47
CA LYS A 139 -1.09 0.52 25.47
C LYS A 139 -1.21 1.88 24.78
N GLN A 140 -1.57 2.90 25.56
CA GLN A 140 -1.53 4.27 25.05
C GLN A 140 -0.09 4.70 24.75
N PRO A 141 0.14 5.40 23.62
CA PRO A 141 1.45 5.91 23.27
C PRO A 141 1.89 7.05 24.19
N ASP A 142 3.21 7.24 24.32
CA ASP A 142 3.77 8.39 25.05
C ASP A 142 3.40 9.71 24.36
N GLN A 143 3.18 10.78 25.14
CA GLN A 143 2.88 12.11 24.56
C GLN A 143 3.96 12.63 23.60
N ARG A 144 5.23 12.28 23.84
CA ARG A 144 6.34 12.65 22.94
C ARG A 144 6.23 12.03 21.54
N ASP A 145 5.50 10.93 21.40
CA ASP A 145 5.31 10.25 20.12
C ASP A 145 4.12 10.84 19.33
N LEU A 146 3.38 11.79 19.92
CA LEU A 146 2.23 12.49 19.32
C LEU A 146 2.56 13.88 18.76
N LEU A 147 3.85 14.26 18.72
CA LEU A 147 4.30 15.57 18.23
C LEU A 147 3.90 15.84 16.77
N VAL A 148 3.89 14.79 15.94
CA VAL A 148 3.37 14.83 14.57
C VAL A 148 2.13 13.95 14.51
N HIS A 149 1.01 14.58 14.19
CA HIS A 149 -0.26 13.89 14.00
C HIS A 149 -1.09 14.61 12.93
N VAL A 150 -2.03 13.88 12.34
CA VAL A 150 -2.99 14.45 11.40
C VAL A 150 -3.97 15.35 12.14
N SER A 151 -4.03 16.63 11.75
CA SER A 151 -4.98 17.59 12.30
C SER A 151 -6.31 17.61 11.53
N GLU A 152 -6.27 17.33 10.22
CA GLU A 152 -7.42 17.41 9.33
C GLU A 152 -7.28 16.45 8.15
N HIS A 153 -8.41 15.89 7.71
CA HIS A 153 -8.51 15.12 6.47
C HIS A 153 -9.33 15.92 5.45
N ILE A 154 -8.67 16.38 4.39
CA ILE A 154 -9.35 17.01 3.26
C ILE A 154 -9.81 15.89 2.32
N GLN A 155 -11.10 15.55 2.35
CA GLN A 155 -11.65 14.59 1.41
C GLN A 155 -11.60 15.17 -0.01
N PRO A 156 -11.23 14.36 -1.03
CA PRO A 156 -11.43 14.76 -2.42
C PRO A 156 -12.91 15.11 -2.62
N SER A 157 -13.19 16.23 -3.28
CA SER A 157 -14.55 16.75 -3.53
C SER A 157 -15.44 15.83 -4.40
N ASN A 158 -14.92 14.69 -4.84
CA ASN A 158 -15.52 13.84 -5.85
C ASN A 158 -15.96 12.56 -5.15
N GLY A 159 -17.25 12.36 -4.94
CA GLY A 159 -17.85 11.14 -4.37
C GLY A 159 -17.75 9.90 -5.27
N GLY A 160 -16.69 9.80 -6.08
CA GLY A 160 -16.42 8.69 -6.99
C GLY A 160 -15.69 7.53 -6.32
N ILE A 161 -15.54 6.44 -7.07
CA ILE A 161 -14.86 5.22 -6.62
C ILE A 161 -13.35 5.49 -6.46
N SER A 162 -12.77 5.03 -5.34
CA SER A 162 -11.33 5.10 -5.11
C SER A 162 -10.55 4.34 -6.19
N LEU A 163 -9.52 4.97 -6.78
CA LEU A 163 -8.64 4.31 -7.76
C LEU A 163 -7.99 3.04 -7.23
N ALA A 164 -7.65 3.00 -5.93
CA ALA A 164 -6.98 1.86 -5.33
C ALA A 164 -7.86 0.59 -5.27
N GLU A 165 -9.18 0.77 -5.24
CA GLU A 165 -10.17 -0.29 -5.05
C GLU A 165 -11.01 -0.57 -6.31
N ALA A 166 -10.86 0.28 -7.34
CA ALA A 166 -11.65 0.20 -8.55
C ALA A 166 -11.35 -1.07 -9.36
N LYS A 167 -12.41 -1.81 -9.72
CA LYS A 167 -12.31 -2.98 -10.61
C LYS A 167 -12.10 -2.59 -12.07
N VAL A 168 -12.65 -1.44 -12.47
CA VAL A 168 -12.48 -0.88 -13.80
C VAL A 168 -12.01 0.56 -13.65
N ILE A 169 -11.02 0.95 -14.43
CA ILE A 169 -10.50 2.32 -14.46
C ILE A 169 -10.49 2.79 -15.91
N VAL A 170 -11.14 3.94 -16.16
CA VAL A 170 -11.02 4.66 -17.43
C VAL A 170 -10.06 5.82 -17.20
N SER A 171 -8.93 5.83 -17.89
CA SER A 171 -7.82 6.73 -17.60
C SER A 171 -7.46 7.60 -18.79
N GLY A 172 -7.39 8.91 -18.57
CA GLY A 172 -7.05 9.89 -19.59
C GLY A 172 -5.58 10.31 -19.56
N GLY A 173 -4.98 10.45 -20.74
CA GLY A 173 -3.66 11.02 -20.93
C GLY A 173 -3.69 12.40 -21.60
N ARG A 174 -2.52 12.88 -21.99
CA ARG A 174 -2.41 14.15 -22.74
C ARG A 174 -3.15 14.12 -24.08
N GLY A 175 -3.34 12.93 -24.67
CA GLY A 175 -4.11 12.77 -25.90
C GLY A 175 -5.60 13.11 -25.77
N VAL A 176 -6.14 13.27 -24.55
CA VAL A 176 -7.50 13.76 -24.31
C VAL A 176 -7.65 15.24 -24.69
N GLY A 177 -6.55 16.01 -24.74
CA GLY A 177 -6.50 17.35 -25.33
C GLY A 177 -6.80 18.50 -24.36
N SER A 178 -7.75 18.35 -23.43
CA SER A 178 -8.06 19.41 -22.45
C SER A 178 -8.80 18.88 -21.22
N LYS A 179 -9.14 19.79 -20.28
CA LYS A 179 -10.02 19.52 -19.15
C LYS A 179 -11.45 19.18 -19.61
N GLU A 180 -11.97 19.88 -20.61
CA GLU A 180 -13.29 19.64 -21.20
C GLU A 180 -13.32 18.29 -21.94
N GLY A 181 -12.20 17.91 -22.56
CA GLY A 181 -12.05 16.59 -23.19
C GLY A 181 -12.23 15.42 -22.22
N PHE A 182 -12.08 15.63 -20.90
CA PHE A 182 -12.34 14.58 -19.90
C PHE A 182 -13.82 14.22 -19.74
N MET A 183 -14.76 15.02 -20.27
CA MET A 183 -16.19 14.70 -20.21
C MET A 183 -16.50 13.31 -20.78
N ILE A 184 -15.87 12.91 -21.89
CA ILE A 184 -16.09 11.59 -22.49
C ILE A 184 -15.49 10.45 -21.64
N ILE A 185 -14.40 10.73 -20.92
CA ILE A 185 -13.76 9.79 -19.99
C ILE A 185 -14.67 9.56 -18.79
N GLU A 186 -15.24 10.63 -18.25
CA GLU A 186 -16.17 10.61 -17.12
C GLU A 186 -17.48 9.93 -17.48
N GLU A 187 -18.03 10.18 -18.67
CA GLU A 187 -19.24 9.52 -19.19
C GLU A 187 -19.03 8.01 -19.32
N LEU A 188 -17.94 7.58 -19.97
CA LEU A 188 -17.62 6.16 -20.11
C LEU A 188 -17.40 5.51 -18.74
N ALA A 189 -16.72 6.19 -17.81
CA ALA A 189 -16.54 5.69 -16.46
C ALA A 189 -17.88 5.52 -15.73
N GLY A 190 -18.78 6.49 -15.84
CA GLY A 190 -20.14 6.42 -15.28
C GLY A 190 -20.93 5.23 -15.82
N LEU A 191 -20.89 4.99 -17.13
CA LEU A 191 -21.57 3.86 -17.77
C LEU A 191 -21.03 2.49 -17.32
N LEU A 192 -19.74 2.42 -16.99
CA LEU A 192 -19.08 1.18 -16.55
C LEU A 192 -19.07 1.00 -15.03
N GLY A 193 -19.54 1.98 -14.25
CA GLY A 193 -19.32 2.01 -12.80
C GLY A 193 -17.82 1.97 -12.45
N ALA A 194 -16.99 2.62 -13.26
CA ALA A 194 -15.55 2.65 -13.17
C ALA A 194 -15.05 3.91 -12.43
N ALA A 195 -13.81 3.86 -11.94
CA ALA A 195 -13.12 5.06 -11.48
C ALA A 195 -12.47 5.80 -12.66
N VAL A 196 -12.31 7.12 -12.51
CA VAL A 196 -11.60 7.96 -13.48
C VAL A 196 -10.17 8.15 -13.03
N GLY A 197 -9.22 7.73 -13.88
CA GLY A 197 -7.79 7.94 -13.68
C GLY A 197 -7.21 8.96 -14.66
N CYS A 198 -5.96 9.35 -14.42
CA CYS A 198 -5.19 10.11 -15.38
C CYS A 198 -3.67 9.89 -15.27
N SER A 199 -2.95 10.29 -16.32
CA SER A 199 -1.48 10.33 -16.30
C SER A 199 -0.94 11.59 -15.60
N ARG A 200 0.32 11.56 -15.15
CA ARG A 200 1.01 12.75 -14.60
C ARG A 200 0.99 13.97 -15.55
N ALA A 201 0.96 13.76 -16.86
CA ALA A 201 0.90 14.87 -17.81
C ALA A 201 -0.40 15.69 -17.67
N VAL A 202 -1.50 15.02 -17.32
CA VAL A 202 -2.83 15.63 -17.13
C VAL A 202 -2.86 16.44 -15.84
N THR A 203 -2.35 15.89 -14.74
CA THR A 203 -2.28 16.60 -13.46
C THR A 203 -1.34 17.80 -13.53
N SER A 204 -0.18 17.65 -14.21
CA SER A 204 0.75 18.77 -14.44
C SER A 204 0.14 19.89 -15.26
N ALA A 205 -0.83 19.58 -16.14
CA ALA A 205 -1.56 20.56 -16.94
C ALA A 205 -2.79 21.14 -16.20
N GLY A 206 -3.06 20.70 -14.96
CA GLY A 206 -4.18 21.19 -14.15
C GLY A 206 -5.56 20.71 -14.61
N TRP A 207 -5.64 19.68 -15.46
CA TRP A 207 -6.92 19.19 -16.00
C TRP A 207 -7.69 18.33 -14.99
N ARG A 208 -6.97 17.55 -14.18
CA ARG A 208 -7.51 16.67 -13.13
C ARG A 208 -6.66 16.76 -11.86
N PRO A 209 -7.24 16.51 -10.68
CA PRO A 209 -6.51 16.54 -9.41
C PRO A 209 -5.48 15.40 -9.29
N HIS A 210 -4.51 15.58 -8.39
CA HIS A 210 -3.48 14.57 -8.13
C HIS A 210 -4.04 13.24 -7.60
N SER A 211 -5.20 13.27 -6.92
CA SER A 211 -5.91 12.07 -6.45
C SER A 211 -6.24 11.09 -7.56
N ASP A 212 -6.37 11.57 -8.81
CA ASP A 212 -6.71 10.73 -9.96
C ASP A 212 -5.47 10.22 -10.69
N GLN A 213 -4.28 10.61 -10.24
CA GLN A 213 -3.04 10.26 -10.92
C GLN A 213 -2.72 8.79 -10.72
N VAL A 214 -2.57 8.04 -11.81
CA VAL A 214 -2.03 6.69 -11.80
C VAL A 214 -0.55 6.74 -12.17
N GLY A 215 0.30 6.02 -11.43
CA GLY A 215 1.72 5.92 -11.73
C GLY A 215 2.60 5.74 -10.50
N GLN A 216 3.91 5.77 -10.70
CA GLN A 216 4.92 5.60 -9.66
C GLN A 216 4.80 6.65 -8.53
N THR A 217 4.44 7.88 -8.88
CA THR A 217 4.25 9.01 -7.95
C THR A 217 2.78 9.36 -7.79
N GLY A 218 1.88 8.45 -8.12
CA GLY A 218 0.45 8.56 -7.88
C GLY A 218 -0.07 7.25 -7.29
N THR A 219 -1.35 6.98 -7.46
CA THR A 219 -1.98 5.75 -6.97
C THR A 219 -1.49 4.55 -7.80
N LYS A 220 -1.02 3.51 -7.10
CA LYS A 220 -0.82 2.19 -7.69
C LYS A 220 -2.15 1.45 -7.71
N VAL A 221 -2.48 0.84 -8.83
CA VAL A 221 -3.76 0.21 -9.09
C VAL A 221 -3.59 -1.16 -9.72
N ALA A 222 -4.56 -2.04 -9.48
CA ALA A 222 -4.64 -3.37 -10.11
C ALA A 222 -6.08 -3.72 -10.49
N PRO A 223 -6.70 -2.97 -11.40
CA PRO A 223 -8.06 -3.25 -11.84
C PRO A 223 -8.13 -4.52 -12.69
N GLU A 224 -9.33 -5.06 -12.82
CA GLU A 224 -9.64 -6.10 -13.80
C GLU A 224 -9.48 -5.57 -15.23
N VAL A 225 -9.86 -4.30 -15.47
CA VAL A 225 -9.72 -3.62 -16.76
C VAL A 225 -9.23 -2.18 -16.55
N TYR A 226 -8.16 -1.81 -17.25
CA TYR A 226 -7.65 -0.44 -17.33
C TYR A 226 -7.77 0.05 -18.78
N ILE A 227 -8.56 1.09 -19.02
CA ILE A 227 -8.74 1.68 -20.36
C ILE A 227 -7.85 2.92 -20.46
N ALA A 228 -6.83 2.89 -21.31
CA ALA A 228 -5.82 3.94 -21.43
C ALA A 228 -6.10 4.85 -22.63
N CYS A 229 -6.84 5.93 -22.40
CA CYS A 229 -7.23 6.87 -23.45
C CYS A 229 -6.17 7.96 -23.65
N GLY A 230 -5.37 7.86 -24.73
CA GLY A 230 -4.39 8.90 -25.08
C GLY A 230 -3.20 9.01 -24.12
N ILE A 231 -2.82 7.88 -23.49
CA ILE A 231 -1.68 7.76 -22.57
C ILE A 231 -0.49 7.15 -23.32
N SER A 232 0.68 7.78 -23.26
CA SER A 232 1.87 7.35 -24.02
C SER A 232 2.60 6.11 -23.47
N GLY A 233 2.16 5.56 -22.33
CA GLY A 233 2.78 4.37 -21.73
C GLY A 233 4.18 4.58 -21.13
N ALA A 234 4.51 5.80 -20.66
CA ALA A 234 5.80 6.04 -20.01
C ALA A 234 6.02 5.08 -18.83
N THR A 235 7.26 4.65 -18.59
CA THR A 235 7.62 3.65 -17.57
C THR A 235 7.07 3.99 -16.18
N GLN A 236 7.06 5.27 -15.81
CA GLN A 236 6.52 5.75 -14.53
C GLN A 236 5.00 5.57 -14.44
N HIS A 237 4.27 5.74 -15.55
CA HIS A 237 2.83 5.47 -15.60
C HIS A 237 2.58 3.96 -15.49
N MET A 238 3.31 3.17 -16.29
CA MET A 238 3.19 1.71 -16.30
C MET A 238 3.50 1.10 -14.93
N ALA A 239 4.51 1.61 -14.21
CA ALA A 239 4.85 1.16 -12.86
C ALA A 239 3.68 1.27 -11.86
N GLY A 240 2.71 2.16 -12.10
CA GLY A 240 1.51 2.31 -11.28
C GLY A 240 0.38 1.35 -11.62
N LEU A 241 0.36 0.72 -12.81
CA LEU A 241 -0.73 -0.16 -13.24
C LEU A 241 -0.26 -1.56 -13.69
N LYS A 242 0.97 -1.96 -13.32
CA LYS A 242 1.50 -3.31 -13.61
C LYS A 242 0.61 -4.45 -13.10
N GLY A 243 -0.18 -4.21 -12.04
CA GLY A 243 -1.12 -5.18 -11.51
C GLY A 243 -2.43 -5.28 -12.29
N ALA A 244 -2.66 -4.45 -13.31
CA ALA A 244 -3.89 -4.51 -14.11
C ALA A 244 -3.96 -5.83 -14.88
N ARG A 245 -5.11 -6.51 -14.80
CA ARG A 245 -5.30 -7.80 -15.47
C ARG A 245 -5.44 -7.66 -16.99
N ARG A 246 -6.05 -6.57 -17.46
CA ARG A 246 -6.20 -6.24 -18.87
C ARG A 246 -6.07 -4.74 -19.07
N ILE A 247 -5.32 -4.34 -20.09
CA ILE A 247 -5.16 -2.95 -20.51
C ILE A 247 -5.74 -2.83 -21.93
N LEU A 248 -6.61 -1.84 -22.14
CA LEU A 248 -7.22 -1.50 -23.43
C LEU A 248 -6.70 -0.15 -23.92
#